data_AF-A0A355IJF3-F1
#
_entry.id   AF-A0A355IJF3-F1
#
_cell.length_a   1.000
_cell.length_b   1.000
_cell.length_c   1.000
_cell.angle_alpha   90.00
_cell.angle_beta   90.00
_cell.angle_gamma   90.00
#
_symmetry.space_group_name_H-M   'P 1'
#
loop_
_entity.id
_entity.type
_entity.pdbx_description
1 polymer ?
#
loop_
_entity_poly.entity_id
_entity_poly.type
_entity_poly.pdbx_seq_one_letter_code
_entity_poly.pdbx_strand_id
1 'polypeptide(L)' 'MEIKVLGTGCPKCKTLEKVTREAVAETGLNATVTKVEDITEIMNAGVMMTPALIIDGKIV' A
#
# COMPACT_ATOMS: atom_id res chain seq x y z
N MET A 1 -9.61 -5.54 7.02
CA MET A 1 -8.81 -5.61 5.78
C MET A 1 -7.43 -5.07 6.07
N GLU A 2 -6.40 -5.73 5.57
CA GLU A 2 -5.02 -5.21 5.63
C GLU A 2 -4.66 -4.62 4.27
N ILE A 3 -4.27 -3.35 4.24
CA ILE A 3 -3.81 -2.69 3.02
C ILE A 3 -2.37 -2.24 3.23
N LYS A 4 -1.44 -2.76 2.42
CA LYS A 4 -0.02 -2.41 2.47
C LYS A 4 0.35 -1.63 1.20
N VAL A 5 0.85 -0.43 1.39
CA VAL A 5 1.38 0.41 0.31
C VAL A 5 2.89 0.20 0.26
N LEU A 6 3.34 -0.48 -0.78
CA LEU A 6 4.74 -0.80 -1.03
C LEU A 6 5.37 0.31 -1.88
N GLY A 7 6.29 1.08 -1.31
CA GLY A 7 7.00 2.10 -2.08
C GLY A 7 8.02 2.88 -1.27
N THR A 8 9.16 3.17 -1.90
CA THR A 8 10.35 3.81 -1.32
C THR A 8 10.20 5.31 -1.01
N GLY A 9 8.98 5.79 -0.77
CA GLY A 9 8.74 7.18 -0.34
C GLY A 9 8.56 8.21 -1.47
N CYS A 10 8.45 7.76 -2.72
CA CYS A 10 8.20 8.62 -3.88
C CYS A 10 6.90 9.45 -3.76
N PRO A 11 6.76 10.59 -4.48
CA PRO A 11 5.54 11.42 -4.43
C PRO A 11 4.27 10.63 -4.76
N LYS A 12 4.34 9.76 -5.78
CA LYS A 12 3.24 8.87 -6.18
C LYS A 12 2.84 7.89 -5.06
N CYS A 13 3.83 7.39 -4.32
CA CYS A 13 3.65 6.46 -3.21
C CYS A 13 2.84 7.14 -2.07
N LYS A 14 3.16 8.40 -1.77
CA LYS A 14 2.44 9.21 -0.77
C LYS A 14 1.01 9.53 -1.22
N THR A 15 0.82 9.86 -2.50
CA THR A 15 -0.52 10.07 -3.07
C THR A 15 -1.37 8.81 -2.96
N LEU A 16 -0.81 7.64 -3.31
CA LEU A 16 -1.51 6.36 -3.22
C LEU A 16 -1.97 6.05 -1.79
N GLU A 17 -1.09 6.25 -0.79
CA GLU A 17 -1.45 6.08 0.62
C GLU A 17 -2.61 7.00 1.04
N LYS A 18 -2.54 8.29 0.68
CA LYS A 18 -3.58 9.28 1.00
C LYS A 18 -4.93 8.88 0.42
N VAL A 19 -4.97 8.58 -0.89
CA VAL A 19 -6.21 8.19 -1.58
C VAL A 19 -6.76 6.87 -1.02
N THR A 20 -5.88 5.93 -0.68
CA THR A 20 -6.29 4.66 -0.06
C THR A 20 -6.94 4.90 1.30
N ARG A 21 -6.33 5.72 2.16
CA ARG A 21 -6.91 6.07 3.47
C ARG A 21 -8.24 6.79 3.33
N GLU A 22 -8.35 7.71 2.37
CA GLU A 22 -9.60 8.42 2.06
C GLU A 22 -10.69 7.44 1.61
N ALA A 23 -10.39 6.56 0.65
CA ALA A 23 -11.33 5.56 0.16
C ALA A 23 -11.82 4.60 1.26
N VAL A 24 -10.92 4.17 2.16
CA VAL A 24 -11.27 3.32 3.32
C VAL A 24 -12.21 4.05 4.28
N ALA A 25 -11.93 5.33 4.55
CA ALA A 25 -12.77 6.16 5.41
C ALA A 25 -14.16 6.41 4.79
N GLU A 26 -14.22 6.67 3.48
CA GLU A 26 -15.48 6.89 2.76
C GLU A 26 -16.34 5.64 2.66
N THR A 27 -15.72 4.47 2.48
CA THR A 27 -16.44 3.19 2.40
C THR A 27 -16.85 2.64 3.76
N GLY A 28 -16.38 3.23 4.86
CA GLY A 28 -16.62 2.73 6.22
C GLY A 28 -16.03 1.34 6.47
N LEU A 29 -15.07 0.92 5.63
CA LEU A 29 -14.40 -0.37 5.78
C LEU A 29 -13.39 -0.26 6.91
N ASN A 30 -13.39 -1.25 7.82
CA ASN A 30 -12.28 -1.40 8.77
C ASN A 30 -11.06 -1.96 8.03
N ALA A 31 -10.30 -1.07 7.39
CA ALA A 31 -9.02 -1.41 6.77
C ALA A 31 -7.85 -0.69 7.44
N THR A 32 -6.77 -1.43 7.69
CA THR A 32 -5.52 -0.91 8.24
C THR A 32 -4.57 -0.62 7.09
N VAL A 33 -4.27 0.66 6.85
CA VAL A 33 -3.33 1.10 5.81
C VAL A 33 -1.93 1.23 6.42
N THR A 34 -1.00 0.40 5.96
CA THR A 34 0.41 0.37 6.39
C THR A 34 1.30 0.69 5.21
N LYS A 35 2.29 1.57 5.41
CA LYS A 35 3.27 1.88 4.37
C LYS A 35 4.54 1.07 4.61
N VAL A 36 4.99 0.37 3.58
CA VAL A 36 6.24 -0.39 3.59
C VAL A 36 7.21 0.33 2.65
N GLU A 37 8.26 0.89 3.23
CA GLU A 37 9.31 1.60 2.49
C GLU A 37 10.57 0.74 2.32
N ASP A 38 10.64 -0.40 3.01
CA ASP A 38 11.77 -1.31 2.97
C ASP A 38 11.77 -2.10 1.65
N ILE A 39 12.81 -1.86 0.85
CA ILE A 39 13.01 -2.54 -0.45
C ILE A 39 13.06 -4.06 -0.29
N THR A 40 13.59 -4.56 0.83
CA THR A 40 13.69 -5.99 1.14
C THR A 40 12.30 -6.59 1.33
N GLU A 41 11.42 -5.92 2.08
CA GLU A 41 10.03 -6.38 2.25
C GLU A 41 9.25 -6.34 0.93
N ILE A 42 9.48 -5.31 0.11
CA ILE A 42 8.86 -5.17 -1.21
C ILE A 42 9.27 -6.32 -2.15
N MET A 43 10.57 -6.65 -2.19
CA MET A 43 11.07 -7.77 -2.99
C MET A 43 10.56 -9.12 -2.47
N ASN A 44 10.50 -9.31 -1.15
CA ASN A 44 9.92 -10.51 -0.53
C ASN A 44 8.43 -10.66 -0.84
N ALA A 45 7.72 -9.55 -1.01
CA ALA A 45 6.33 -9.55 -1.45
C ALA A 45 6.16 -9.88 -2.95
N GLY A 46 7.25 -10.09 -3.70
CA GLY A 46 7.20 -10.42 -5.13
C GLY A 46 6.91 -9.22 -6.03
N VAL A 47 7.03 -8.00 -5.52
CA VAL A 47 6.80 -6.78 -6.29
C VAL A 47 8.09 -6.36 -6.99
N MET A 48 8.09 -6.42 -8.33
CA MET A 48 9.21 -5.94 -9.15
C MET A 48 9.15 -4.44 -9.44
N MET A 49 7.96 -3.83 -9.40
CA MET A 49 7.77 -2.40 -9.66
C MET A 49 6.98 -1.73 -8.55
N THR A 50 7.59 -0.72 -7.93
CA THR A 50 6.94 0.18 -6.99
C THR A 50 6.45 1.46 -7.69
N PRO A 51 5.36 2.09 -7.23
CA PRO A 51 4.55 1.74 -6.07
C PRO A 51 3.59 0.57 -6.35
N ALA A 52 3.42 -0.31 -5.36
CA ALA A 52 2.43 -1.39 -5.41
C ALA A 52 1.49 -1.34 -4.21
N LEU A 53 0.29 -1.86 -4.38
CA LEU A 53 -0.72 -1.97 -3.32
C LEU A 53 -0.96 -3.44 -3.04
N ILE A 54 -0.99 -3.83 -1.78
CA ILE A 54 -1.40 -5.16 -1.36
C ILE A 54 -2.67 -5.03 -0.53
N ILE A 55 -3.70 -5.78 -0.88
CA ILE A 55 -4.97 -5.83 -0.16
C ILE A 55 -5.20 -7.29 0.28
N ASP A 56 -5.27 -7.53 1.59
CA ASP A 56 -5.44 -8.85 2.20
C ASP A 56 -4.47 -9.91 1.62
N GLY A 57 -3.21 -9.53 1.42
CA GLY A 57 -2.15 -10.39 0.89
C GLY A 57 -2.14 -10.56 -0.64
N LYS A 58 -3.03 -9.88 -1.38
CA LYS A 58 -3.04 -9.87 -2.84
C LYS A 58 -2.49 -8.56 -3.40
N ILE A 59 -1.56 -8.65 -4.35
CA ILE A 59 -1.01 -7.50 -5.08
C ILE A 59 -2.05 -7.00 -6.09
N VAL A 60 -2.22 -5.68 -6.16
CA VAL A 60 -3.19 -4.98 -7.02
C VAL A 60 -2.52 -3.82 -7.75
#